data_AF-A0A0A6VF10-F1
#
_entry.id   AF-A0A0A6VF10-F1
#
_cell.length_a   1.000
_cell.length_b   1.000
_cell.length_c   1.000
_cell.angle_alpha   90.00
_cell.angle_beta   90.00
_cell.angle_gamma   90.00
#
_symmetry.space_group_name_H-M   'P 1'
#
loop_
_entity.id
_entity.type
_entity.pdbx_description
1 polymer ?
#
loop_
_entity_poly.entity_id
_entity_poly.type
_entity_poly.pdbx_seq_one_letter_code
_entity_poly.pdbx_strand_id
1 'polypeptide(L)'
;MRKAKELYGKMMDFKIYAFITLAVTGFIYLGAVLPVEGKTEKMTEIMMTGNIVFIGIAALFFFLSRKYYEELQQSEEGLQLLEERLDQR
;
A
#
# COMPACT_ATOMS: atom_id res chain seq x y z
N MET A 1 -20.74 -3.91 16.21
CA MET A 1 -20.48 -3.62 14.77
C MET A 1 -19.71 -2.32 14.45
N ARG A 2 -19.92 -1.17 15.12
CA ARG A 2 -19.29 0.13 14.68
C ARG A 2 -17.75 0.08 14.67
N LYS A 3 -17.15 -0.45 15.73
CA LYS A 3 -15.68 -0.55 15.89
C LYS A 3 -15.04 -1.48 14.85
N ALA A 4 -15.63 -2.65 14.59
CA ALA A 4 -15.16 -3.58 13.56
C ALA A 4 -15.20 -2.94 12.15
N LYS A 5 -16.28 -2.20 11.83
CA LYS A 5 -16.38 -1.46 10.57
C LYS A 5 -15.32 -0.37 10.43
N GLU A 6 -15.00 0.36 11.50
CA GLU A 6 -13.94 1.37 11.50
C GLU A 6 -12.54 0.74 11.28
N LEU A 7 -12.26 -0.41 11.93
CA LEU A 7 -11.01 -1.15 11.74
C LEU A 7 -10.88 -1.70 10.32
N TYR A 8 -11.97 -2.24 9.76
CA TYR A 8 -12.02 -2.69 8.37
C TYR A 8 -11.79 -1.55 7.38
N GLY A 9 -12.36 -0.37 7.65
CA GLY A 9 -12.10 0.84 6.87
C GLY A 9 -10.60 1.17 6.83
N LYS A 10 -9.97 1.28 8.01
CA LYS A 10 -8.52 1.55 8.10
C LYS A 10 -7.68 0.49 7.38
N MET A 11 -8.00 -0.79 7.57
CA MET A 11 -7.34 -1.90 6.87
C MET A 11 -7.37 -1.70 5.35
N MET A 12 -8.55 -1.35 4.82
CA MET A 12 -8.75 -1.15 3.38
C MET A 12 -8.02 0.10 2.88
N ASP A 13 -8.07 1.20 3.62
CA ASP A 13 -7.36 2.44 3.26
C ASP A 13 -5.87 2.19 3.12
N PHE A 14 -5.24 1.55 4.12
CA PHE A 14 -3.81 1.21 4.06
C PHE A 14 -3.49 0.25 2.91
N LYS A 15 -4.38 -0.72 2.62
CA LYS A 15 -4.20 -1.62 1.47
C LYS A 15 -4.20 -0.84 0.15
N ILE A 16 -5.17 0.06 -0.03
CA ILE A 16 -5.31 0.87 -1.25
C ILE A 16 -4.11 1.82 -1.39
N TYR A 17 -3.70 2.49 -0.32
CA TYR A 17 -2.52 3.35 -0.33
C TYR A 17 -1.26 2.58 -0.70
N ALA A 18 -1.06 1.37 -0.18
CA ALA A 18 0.07 0.53 -0.55
C ALA A 18 0.09 0.24 -2.07
N PHE A 19 -1.05 -0.10 -2.67
CA PHE A 19 -1.14 -0.33 -4.12
C PHE A 19 -0.89 0.94 -4.94
N ILE A 20 -1.45 2.09 -4.54
CA ILE A 20 -1.22 3.36 -5.23
C ILE A 20 0.26 3.74 -5.16
N THR A 21 0.88 3.62 -3.99
CA THR A 21 2.31 3.91 -3.80
C THR A 21 3.18 2.99 -4.66
N LEU A 22 2.86 1.69 -4.76
CA LEU A 22 3.56 0.78 -5.67
C LEU A 22 3.37 1.16 -7.15
N ALA A 23 2.17 1.56 -7.56
CA ALA A 23 1.93 2.00 -8.94
C ALA A 23 2.77 3.24 -9.27
N VAL A 24 2.79 4.24 -8.37
CA VAL A 24 3.63 5.44 -8.50
C VAL A 24 5.11 5.06 -8.58
N THR A 25 5.57 4.12 -7.75
CA THR A 25 6.94 3.59 -7.78
C THR A 25 7.28 3.01 -9.15
N GLY A 26 6.36 2.26 -9.77
CA GLY A 26 6.53 1.73 -11.13
C GLY A 26 6.77 2.84 -12.16
N PHE A 27 5.98 3.91 -12.11
CA PHE A 27 6.17 5.07 -13.01
C PHE A 27 7.49 5.80 -12.76
N ILE A 28 7.89 5.99 -11.50
CA ILE A 28 9.18 6.59 -11.15
C ILE A 28 10.33 5.73 -11.70
N TYR A 29 10.24 4.41 -11.56
CA TYR A 29 11.24 3.48 -12.09
C TYR A 29 11.33 3.56 -13.63
N LEU A 30 10.18 3.57 -14.32
CA LEU A 30 10.15 3.75 -15.77
C LEU A 30 10.81 5.07 -16.18
N GLY A 31 10.49 6.17 -15.51
CA GLY A 31 11.16 7.46 -15.74
C GLY A 31 12.66 7.42 -15.44
N ALA A 32 13.10 6.59 -14.49
CA ALA A 32 14.51 6.42 -14.13
C ALA A 32 15.30 5.55 -15.11
N VAL A 33 14.65 4.61 -15.81
CA VAL A 33 15.32 3.70 -16.77
C VAL A 33 15.24 4.20 -18.21
N LEU A 34 14.17 4.91 -18.58
CA LEU A 34 14.02 5.42 -19.94
C LEU A 34 15.14 6.42 -20.30
N PRO A 35 15.76 6.26 -21.48
CA PRO A 35 16.72 7.24 -21.99
C PRO A 35 15.94 8.45 -22.49
N VAL A 36 16.15 9.60 -21.86
CA VAL A 36 15.52 10.87 -22.21
C VAL A 36 16.63 11.89 -22.44
N GLU A 37 16.59 12.60 -23.57
CA GLU A 37 17.56 13.66 -23.85
C GLU A 37 17.55 14.71 -22.73
N GLY A 38 18.74 15.14 -22.31
CA GLY A 38 18.90 16.10 -21.20
C GLY A 38 18.78 15.52 -19.79
N LYS A 39 18.51 14.20 -19.64
CA LYS A 39 18.50 13.53 -18.34
C LYS A 39 19.91 13.34 -17.82
N THR A 40 20.18 13.92 -16.65
CA THR A 40 21.48 13.82 -15.98
C THR A 40 21.59 12.55 -15.14
N GLU A 41 22.82 12.12 -14.87
CA GLU A 41 23.10 11.03 -13.91
C GLU A 41 22.51 11.35 -12.53
N LYS A 42 22.63 12.60 -12.09
CA LYS A 42 22.07 13.08 -10.81
C LYS A 42 20.55 12.96 -10.75
N MET A 43 19.83 13.25 -11.84
CA MET A 43 18.38 13.02 -11.90
C MET A 43 18.05 11.54 -11.73
N THR A 44 18.82 10.67 -12.38
CA THR A 44 18.64 9.21 -12.27
C THR A 44 18.87 8.72 -10.84
N GLU A 45 19.93 9.19 -10.18
CA GLU A 45 20.25 8.86 -8.79
C GLU A 45 19.15 9.28 -7.81
N ILE A 46 18.61 10.50 -7.98
CA ILE A 46 17.49 11.00 -7.17
C ILE A 46 16.25 10.14 -7.38
N MET A 47 15.93 9.79 -8.62
CA MET A 47 14.76 8.95 -8.93
C MET A 47 14.91 7.54 -8.36
N MET A 48 16.10 6.94 -8.44
CA MET A 48 16.37 5.61 -7.87
C MET A 48 16.30 5.61 -6.34
N THR A 49 16.89 6.63 -5.69
CA THR A 49 16.81 6.79 -4.24
C THR A 49 15.37 7.00 -3.78
N GLY A 50 14.62 7.85 -4.49
CA GLY A 50 13.19 8.03 -4.27
C GLY A 50 12.42 6.72 -4.41
N ASN A 51 12.75 5.90 -5.42
CA ASN A 51 12.11 4.60 -5.63
C ASN A 51 12.20 3.69 -4.40
N ILE A 52 13.40 3.57 -3.81
CA ILE A 52 13.63 2.79 -2.59
C ILE A 52 12.77 3.30 -1.44
N VAL A 53 12.69 4.63 -1.27
CA VAL A 53 11.85 5.25 -0.23
C VAL A 53 10.37 4.94 -0.44
N PHE A 54 9.85 5.08 -1.67
CA PHE A 54 8.46 4.80 -1.99
C PHE A 54 8.11 3.31 -1.82
N ILE A 55 9.03 2.39 -2.16
CA ILE A 55 8.87 0.95 -1.85
C ILE A 55 8.78 0.72 -0.35
N GLY A 56 9.66 1.36 0.44
CA GLY A 56 9.63 1.27 1.89
C GLY A 56 8.31 1.76 2.49
N ILE A 57 7.77 2.87 1.98
CA ILE A 57 6.46 3.39 2.38
C ILE A 57 5.33 2.43 2.01
N ALA A 58 5.36 1.85 0.81
CA ALA A 58 4.36 0.86 0.40
C ALA A 58 4.39 -0.38 1.30
N ALA A 59 5.58 -0.87 1.64
CA ALA A 59 5.75 -1.98 2.57
C ALA A 59 5.20 -1.66 3.97
N LEU A 60 5.42 -0.43 4.46
CA LEU A 60 4.85 0.05 5.72
C LEU A 60 3.32 0.07 5.68
N PHE A 61 2.70 0.53 4.59
CA PHE A 61 1.24 0.49 4.44
C PHE A 61 0.69 -0.94 4.38
N PHE A 62 1.36 -1.87 3.68
CA PHE A 62 0.98 -3.28 3.73
C PHE A 62 1.08 -3.87 5.14
N PHE A 63 2.14 -3.53 5.88
CA PHE A 63 2.30 -3.98 7.26
C PHE A 63 1.17 -3.45 8.17
N LEU A 64 0.83 -2.17 8.05
CA LEU A 64 -0.28 -1.58 8.80
C LEU A 64 -1.63 -2.22 8.42
N SER A 65 -1.90 -2.42 7.13
CA SER A 65 -3.11 -3.10 6.67
C SER A 65 -3.21 -4.52 7.26
N ARG A 66 -2.11 -5.28 7.23
CA ARG A 66 -2.04 -6.62 7.82
C ARG A 66 -2.30 -6.60 9.32
N LYS A 67 -1.73 -5.64 10.04
CA LYS A 67 -1.97 -5.48 11.49
C LYS A 67 -3.46 -5.30 11.80
N TYR A 68 -4.18 -4.46 11.05
CA TYR A 68 -5.62 -4.28 11.25
C TYR A 68 -6.44 -5.51 10.85
N TYR A 69 -6.01 -6.25 9.82
CA TYR A 69 -6.62 -7.53 9.47
C TYR A 69 -6.47 -8.56 10.61
N GLU A 70 -5.28 -8.69 11.19
CA GLU A 70 -5.03 -9.55 12.34
C GLU A 70 -5.84 -9.12 13.57
N GLU A 71 -6.00 -7.82 13.82
CA GLU A 71 -6.86 -7.30 14.90
C GLU A 71 -8.34 -7.63 14.69
N LEU A 72 -8.84 -7.59 13.44
CA LEU A 72 -10.21 -7.97 13.13
C LEU A 72 -10.48 -9.45 13.40
N GLN A 73 -9.52 -10.33 13.06
CA GLN A 73 -9.62 -11.78 13.31
C GLN A 73 -9.71 -12.16 14.79
N GLN A 74 -9.19 -11.31 15.69
CA GLN A 74 -9.24 -11.55 17.13
C GLN A 74 -10.61 -11.28 17.77
N SER A 75 -11.54 -10.68 17.02
CA SER A 75 -12.88 -10.35 17.52
C SER A 75 -13.96 -11.09 16.76
N GLU A 76 -14.98 -11.59 17.45
CA GLU A 76 -16.10 -12.31 16.83
C GLU A 76 -16.84 -11.43 15.81
N GLU A 77 -17.12 -10.17 16.16
CA GLU A 77 -17.73 -9.19 15.22
C GLU A 77 -16.84 -8.92 14.00
N GLY A 78 -15.52 -8.86 14.18
CA GLY A 78 -14.57 -8.61 13.10
C GLY A 78 -14.43 -9.81 12.17
N LEU A 79 -14.42 -11.02 12.71
CA LEU A 79 -14.40 -12.26 11.94
C LEU A 79 -15.67 -12.40 11.08
N GLN A 80 -16.85 -12.21 11.68
CA GLN A 80 -18.12 -12.22 10.95
C GLN A 80 -18.15 -11.19 9.82
N LEU A 81 -17.63 -9.98 10.07
CA LEU A 81 -17.54 -8.94 9.05
C LEU A 81 -16.58 -9.33 7.91
N LEU A 82 -15.46 -10.00 8.21
CA LEU A 82 -14.52 -10.46 7.19
C LEU A 82 -15.16 -11.54 6.30
N GLU A 83 -15.87 -12.49 6.89
CA GLU A 83 -16.61 -13.54 6.16
C GLU A 83 -17.69 -12.94 5.26
N GLU A 84 -18.52 -12.03 5.79
CA GLU A 84 -19.55 -11.33 5.02
C GLU A 84 -18.98 -10.60 3.78
N ARG A 85 -17.78 -10.01 3.93
CA ARG A 85 -17.11 -9.28 2.84
C ARG A 85 -16.39 -10.19 1.85
N LEU A 86 -16.07 -11.43 2.22
CA LEU A 86 -15.50 -12.43 1.32
C LEU A 86 -16.59 -13.04 0.44
N ASP A 87 -17.75 -13.37 1.02
CA ASP A 87 -18.89 -13.94 0.28
C ASP A 87 -19.54 -12.94 -0.71
N GLN A 88 -19.31 -11.64 -0.51
CA GLN A 88 -19.79 -10.56 -1.39
C GLN A 88 -18.89 -10.29 -2.62
N ARG A 89 -17.75 -10.98 -2.78
CA ARG A 89 -16.79 -10.79 -3.88
C ARG A 89 -16.84 -11.92 -4.89
#